data_AF-A0A5F8GW04-F1
#
_entry.id   AF-A0A5F8GW04-F1
#
_cell.length_a   1.000
_cell.length_b   1.000
_cell.length_c   1.000
_cell.angle_alpha   90.00
_cell.angle_beta   90.00
_cell.angle_gamma   90.00
#
_symmetry.space_group_name_H-M   'P 1'
#
loop_
_entity.id
_entity.type
_entity.pdbx_description
1 polymer ?
#
loop_
_entity_poly.entity_id
_entity_poly.type
_entity_poly.pdbx_seq_one_letter_code
_entity_poly.pdbx_strand_id
1 'polypeptide(L)'
;MPEDVVDSKQRTLRKGFLFIEHKERGRMATEITTPNAQRAIGHEEYSLYSSMSEDELIQMAIEQSLTDSSSGQPAAPGRQKPRTAGRETAAAGHANRPPAHFYPWTRVIDPVVKAIKDGDEHALTSMIQSGKNLSEPNKDGWLPLHEAAYYGQLGCLKILQKAYPAVIDQRTLQEETALYLATCRGNLDCLLTLLQCGAEPDISNKSRETPLYKACERKNVDAVRMLVQYNADTNHRCNRGWTALHESVARNDLEVMEILVSGGAKVESKNAYGITPLFVAAQSGQLEALRFLAKHGADINTQASDSASALYEASKNEHEDVVEFLLSQGADANKSNKDGMLPLHIASKRGNCKIVQMLLPVTSRTRVKRSGISPLHLAAERNNDDVLEELLDAGYDVNATLSLERSRLYEDRRSTPLYFAVINNNIYATEMLLQAGASPNLDIINPLLISIRHGCLKTIELLLDHGANIDAYISSHPTTFPATIMFSMKCLSLLKFLMDLGCNGDSCFTCQYGNAPHPVTQVTSSRFNEMPMDKSPTVVQFCEIISAPEVSRWAGPIIDVLLDYVGNVQLCARLKEHIESYEDWAVIKEKAEPPRPLAHLCRLRVRKAIGKYRIKLIDTLPLPGRLIRYLQYDNSQ
;
A
#
# COMPACT_ATOMS: atom_id res chain seq x y z
N MET A 1 5.44 -13.35 53.96
CA MET A 1 5.11 -14.35 55.01
C MET A 1 4.28 -13.65 56.06
N PRO A 2 3.22 -14.29 56.54
CA PRO A 2 1.86 -13.95 56.13
C PRO A 2 0.93 -13.75 57.34
N GLU A 3 -0.32 -13.38 57.09
CA GLU A 3 -1.44 -14.04 57.78
C GLU A 3 -2.72 -13.96 56.93
N ASP A 4 -3.23 -15.16 56.64
CA ASP A 4 -4.47 -15.50 55.95
C ASP A 4 -5.68 -15.48 56.91
N VAL A 5 -6.86 -15.80 56.34
CA VAL A 5 -8.04 -16.47 56.96
C VAL A 5 -9.22 -15.52 57.30
N VAL A 6 -10.50 -15.74 56.93
CA VAL A 6 -11.28 -16.73 56.14
C VAL A 6 -12.73 -16.22 55.99
N ASP A 7 -13.44 -16.73 54.96
CA ASP A 7 -14.91 -16.92 54.76
C ASP A 7 -15.96 -15.85 55.17
N SER A 8 -16.91 -15.58 54.26
CA SER A 8 -18.10 -16.45 54.07
C SER A 8 -19.14 -15.86 53.11
N LYS A 9 -19.70 -16.78 52.32
CA LYS A 9 -20.85 -16.69 51.42
C LYS A 9 -22.13 -16.23 52.13
N GLN A 10 -23.03 -15.57 51.37
CA GLN A 10 -24.43 -15.98 51.14
C GLN A 10 -25.12 -14.94 50.21
N ARG A 11 -25.58 -15.36 49.02
CA ARG A 11 -26.99 -15.65 48.64
C ARG A 11 -27.82 -14.40 48.33
N THR A 12 -28.75 -14.31 47.38
CA THR A 12 -29.26 -15.07 46.21
C THR A 12 -30.40 -14.18 45.64
N LEU A 13 -30.85 -14.46 44.40
CA LEU A 13 -32.19 -14.18 43.82
C LEU A 13 -32.33 -12.79 43.16
N ARG A 14 -32.89 -12.63 41.94
CA ARG A 14 -33.76 -13.51 41.14
C ARG A 14 -33.90 -12.95 39.72
N LYS A 15 -33.91 -13.86 38.71
CA LYS A 15 -34.86 -14.08 37.58
C LYS A 15 -35.41 -12.83 36.86
N GLY A 16 -35.55 -12.79 35.53
CA GLY A 16 -35.63 -13.81 34.48
C GLY A 16 -36.53 -13.28 33.35
N PHE A 17 -36.75 -14.12 32.32
CA PHE A 17 -37.57 -13.99 31.09
C PHE A 17 -36.84 -13.49 29.83
N LEU A 18 -37.16 -13.95 28.61
CA LEU A 18 -37.48 -15.27 28.04
C LEU A 18 -37.47 -15.07 26.51
N PHE A 19 -37.12 -16.13 25.78
CA PHE A 19 -37.29 -16.38 24.34
C PHE A 19 -38.51 -15.72 23.63
N ILE A 20 -38.35 -15.41 22.33
CA ILE A 20 -39.24 -15.82 21.21
C ILE A 20 -38.41 -15.86 19.89
N GLU A 21 -38.42 -17.02 19.24
CA GLU A 21 -38.06 -17.25 17.84
C GLU A 21 -39.17 -16.73 16.91
N HIS A 22 -38.82 -16.27 15.70
CA HIS A 22 -39.70 -16.46 14.54
C HIS A 22 -38.91 -16.68 13.26
N LYS A 23 -39.34 -17.71 12.55
CA LYS A 23 -38.78 -18.32 11.35
C LYS A 23 -39.73 -18.05 10.16
N GLU A 24 -39.11 -17.92 8.97
CA GLU A 24 -39.53 -18.48 7.67
C GLU A 24 -40.57 -17.80 6.74
N ARG A 25 -40.10 -17.55 5.49
CA ARG A 25 -40.63 -17.94 4.13
C ARG A 25 -40.31 -16.84 3.10
N GLY A 26 -39.83 -17.04 1.87
CA GLY A 26 -39.57 -18.22 1.03
C GLY A 26 -39.97 -17.97 -0.45
N ARG A 27 -39.21 -18.54 -1.40
CA ARG A 27 -39.40 -18.74 -2.88
C ARG A 27 -38.57 -17.82 -3.81
N MET A 28 -37.55 -18.35 -4.53
CA MET A 28 -37.56 -19.10 -5.84
C MET A 28 -38.06 -18.24 -7.01
N ALA A 29 -37.48 -18.18 -8.22
CA ALA A 29 -36.31 -18.73 -8.90
C ALA A 29 -36.21 -18.02 -10.28
N THR A 30 -35.03 -17.92 -10.91
CA THR A 30 -34.81 -18.15 -12.36
C THR A 30 -33.33 -18.03 -12.73
N GLU A 31 -32.79 -19.10 -13.32
CA GLU A 31 -31.52 -19.15 -14.05
C GLU A 31 -31.71 -18.56 -15.45
N ILE A 32 -30.78 -17.70 -15.90
CA ILE A 32 -30.47 -17.49 -17.32
C ILE A 32 -28.94 -17.34 -17.48
N THR A 33 -28.44 -18.06 -18.48
CA THR A 33 -27.07 -18.27 -18.97
C THR A 33 -26.27 -17.01 -19.39
N THR A 34 -24.93 -17.11 -19.23
CA THR A 34 -23.75 -16.29 -19.64
C THR A 34 -23.78 -15.66 -21.05
N PRO A 35 -22.89 -14.71 -21.50
CA PRO A 35 -21.52 -14.40 -21.02
C PRO A 35 -21.05 -12.90 -21.07
N ASN A 36 -20.05 -12.52 -20.26
CA ASN A 36 -18.87 -11.72 -20.65
C ASN A 36 -18.14 -11.19 -19.41
N ALA A 37 -16.92 -11.68 -19.19
CA ALA A 37 -15.99 -11.13 -18.22
C ALA A 37 -15.43 -9.80 -18.75
N GLN A 38 -15.96 -8.68 -18.23
CA GLN A 38 -15.30 -7.39 -18.34
C GLN A 38 -14.20 -7.31 -17.28
N ARG A 39 -13.01 -6.95 -17.75
CA ARG A 39 -11.80 -6.67 -16.97
C ARG A 39 -12.16 -5.75 -15.79
N ALA A 40 -11.90 -6.21 -14.57
CA ALA A 40 -11.81 -5.33 -13.42
C ALA A 40 -10.62 -4.38 -13.63
N ILE A 41 -10.91 -3.11 -13.86
CA ILE A 41 -9.93 -2.03 -14.00
C ILE A 41 -9.46 -1.66 -12.58
N GLY A 42 -8.15 -1.62 -12.38
CA GLY A 42 -7.52 -1.36 -11.09
C GLY A 42 -7.73 0.07 -10.61
N HIS A 43 -7.75 0.24 -9.28
CA HIS A 43 -8.06 1.48 -8.56
C HIS A 43 -7.03 2.63 -8.74
N GLU A 44 -6.03 2.50 -9.62
CA GLU A 44 -4.95 3.47 -9.78
C GLU A 44 -5.10 4.40 -11.00
N GLU A 45 -6.03 4.14 -11.93
CA GLU A 45 -6.29 5.04 -13.08
C GLU A 45 -7.37 6.10 -12.81
N TYR A 46 -8.14 5.98 -11.71
CA TYR A 46 -9.22 6.93 -11.39
C TYR A 46 -8.71 8.29 -10.86
N SER A 47 -7.45 8.35 -10.43
CA SER A 47 -6.88 9.55 -9.80
C SER A 47 -6.47 10.64 -10.80
N LEU A 48 -6.32 10.31 -12.09
CA LEU A 48 -5.89 11.28 -13.11
C LEU A 48 -7.06 12.10 -13.67
N TYR A 49 -8.29 11.59 -13.58
CA TYR A 49 -9.49 12.26 -14.10
C TYR A 49 -10.25 13.07 -13.06
N SER A 50 -9.89 12.95 -11.77
CA SER A 50 -10.57 13.67 -10.68
C SER A 50 -10.22 15.16 -10.63
N SER A 51 -9.17 15.60 -11.31
CA SER A 51 -8.70 17.00 -11.30
C SER A 51 -8.98 17.76 -12.60
N MET A 52 -9.64 17.14 -13.57
CA MET A 52 -9.96 17.76 -14.86
C MET A 52 -11.36 18.38 -14.82
N SER A 53 -11.51 19.55 -15.43
CA SER A 53 -12.83 20.18 -15.63
C SER A 53 -13.65 19.42 -16.68
N GLU A 54 -14.99 19.55 -16.65
CA GLU A 54 -15.87 18.90 -17.64
C GLU A 54 -15.49 19.25 -19.09
N ASP A 55 -15.05 20.49 -19.33
CA ASP A 55 -14.59 20.94 -20.64
C ASP A 55 -13.29 20.24 -21.10
N GLU A 56 -12.36 19.96 -20.18
CA GLU A 56 -11.12 19.23 -20.49
C GLU A 56 -11.38 17.74 -20.76
N LEU A 57 -12.35 17.14 -20.06
CA LEU A 57 -12.78 15.76 -20.32
C LEU A 57 -13.45 15.63 -21.70
N ILE A 58 -14.25 16.63 -22.09
CA ILE A 58 -14.89 16.69 -23.41
C ILE A 58 -13.84 16.89 -24.51
N GLN A 59 -12.88 17.81 -24.31
CA GLN A 59 -11.78 18.05 -25.24
C GLN A 59 -10.93 16.78 -25.46
N MET A 60 -10.63 16.07 -24.37
CA MET A 60 -9.82 14.86 -24.40
C MET A 60 -10.58 13.67 -25.03
N ALA A 61 -11.91 13.59 -24.85
CA ALA A 61 -12.76 12.62 -25.54
C ALA A 61 -12.84 12.91 -27.05
N ILE A 62 -12.89 14.18 -27.45
CA ILE A 62 -12.84 14.60 -28.86
C ILE A 62 -11.47 14.26 -29.49
N GLU A 63 -10.37 14.52 -28.78
CA GLU A 63 -9.02 14.18 -29.23
C GLU A 63 -8.81 12.67 -29.37
N GLN A 64 -9.27 11.86 -28.40
CA GLN A 64 -9.19 10.39 -28.50
C GLN A 64 -10.02 9.84 -29.67
N SER A 65 -11.20 10.42 -29.92
CA SER A 65 -12.06 10.02 -31.03
C SER A 65 -11.49 10.42 -32.40
N LEU A 66 -10.67 11.47 -32.47
CA LEU A 66 -9.96 11.92 -33.68
C LEU A 66 -8.66 11.12 -33.92
N THR A 67 -7.99 10.64 -32.87
CA THR A 67 -6.77 9.82 -32.99
C THR A 67 -7.04 8.38 -33.45
N ASP A 68 -8.22 7.82 -33.15
CA ASP A 68 -8.60 6.47 -33.62
C ASP A 68 -8.99 6.41 -35.10
N SER A 69 -9.06 7.55 -35.79
CA SER A 69 -9.47 7.64 -37.21
C SER A 69 -8.32 7.90 -38.19
N SER A 70 -7.04 7.90 -37.77
CA SER A 70 -5.93 8.14 -38.69
C SER A 70 -4.64 7.39 -38.36
N SER A 71 -4.51 6.16 -38.90
CA SER A 71 -3.20 5.54 -39.12
C SER A 71 -3.08 4.99 -40.55
N GLY A 72 -2.72 5.87 -41.49
CA GLY A 72 -2.06 5.52 -42.75
C GLY A 72 -0.68 6.17 -42.76
N GLN A 73 0.38 5.37 -42.65
CA GLN A 73 1.80 5.72 -42.77
C GLN A 73 2.17 6.32 -44.16
N PRO A 74 3.39 6.87 -44.42
CA PRO A 74 4.70 6.61 -43.76
C PRO A 74 5.73 7.78 -43.62
N ALA A 75 6.81 7.46 -42.89
CA ALA A 75 8.23 7.82 -43.12
C ALA A 75 9.00 8.46 -41.93
N ALA A 76 10.14 7.85 -41.58
CA ALA A 76 11.19 8.30 -40.63
C ALA A 76 12.12 9.36 -41.29
N PRO A 77 13.23 9.89 -40.68
CA PRO A 77 13.83 9.63 -39.34
C PRO A 77 14.32 10.88 -38.55
N GLY A 78 14.69 10.74 -37.27
CA GLY A 78 15.57 11.72 -36.61
C GLY A 78 15.59 11.82 -35.07
N ARG A 79 16.58 11.17 -34.46
CA ARG A 79 17.41 11.56 -33.29
C ARG A 79 16.81 12.12 -31.97
N GLN A 80 17.22 11.42 -30.90
CA GLN A 80 17.73 11.89 -29.60
C GLN A 80 16.78 12.06 -28.38
N LYS A 81 17.03 11.15 -27.40
CA LYS A 81 16.69 11.08 -25.95
C LYS A 81 16.92 12.40 -25.17
N PRO A 82 16.38 12.63 -23.94
CA PRO A 82 16.40 11.64 -22.82
C PRO A 82 15.31 11.63 -21.71
N ARG A 83 15.20 10.43 -21.09
CA ARG A 83 15.08 10.05 -19.65
C ARG A 83 13.95 10.61 -18.75
N THR A 84 13.14 9.70 -18.19
CA THR A 84 13.07 9.19 -16.79
C THR A 84 11.79 8.32 -16.71
N ALA A 85 11.74 7.01 -16.43
CA ALA A 85 12.22 6.15 -15.33
C ALA A 85 11.39 6.26 -14.02
N GLY A 86 10.16 5.73 -14.05
CA GLY A 86 9.39 5.26 -12.88
C GLY A 86 9.34 3.74 -12.88
N ARG A 87 9.60 3.13 -11.73
CA ARG A 87 9.94 1.71 -11.54
C ARG A 87 8.85 1.06 -10.68
N GLU A 88 8.10 0.14 -11.24
CA GLU A 88 7.26 -0.81 -10.50
C GLU A 88 7.82 -2.22 -10.72
N THR A 89 8.26 -2.84 -9.63
CA THR A 89 8.66 -4.25 -9.60
C THR A 89 7.47 -5.05 -9.13
N ALA A 90 6.63 -5.45 -10.08
CA ALA A 90 5.61 -6.47 -9.87
C ALA A 90 6.27 -7.86 -9.85
N ALA A 91 5.90 -8.64 -8.85
CA ALA A 91 6.14 -10.07 -8.77
C ALA A 91 5.56 -10.74 -10.03
N ALA A 92 6.43 -11.31 -10.86
CA ALA A 92 6.01 -12.10 -12.00
C ALA A 92 5.68 -13.52 -11.52
N GLY A 93 4.40 -13.77 -11.26
CA GLY A 93 3.84 -15.10 -11.42
C GLY A 93 4.00 -15.51 -12.88
N HIS A 94 5.03 -16.29 -13.19
CA HIS A 94 5.15 -16.97 -14.47
C HIS A 94 4.19 -18.16 -14.48
N ALA A 95 2.91 -17.84 -14.70
CA ALA A 95 1.97 -18.80 -15.23
C ALA A 95 2.51 -19.32 -16.57
N ASN A 96 2.68 -20.64 -16.63
CA ASN A 96 2.92 -21.41 -17.84
C ASN A 96 2.10 -20.86 -19.02
N ARG A 97 2.76 -20.15 -19.94
CA ARG A 97 2.33 -20.11 -21.34
C ARG A 97 3.38 -20.88 -22.13
N PRO A 98 3.03 -21.98 -22.80
CA PRO A 98 3.85 -22.43 -23.91
C PRO A 98 3.93 -21.26 -24.91
N PRO A 99 5.00 -21.12 -25.71
CA PRO A 99 4.89 -20.30 -26.89
C PRO A 99 3.68 -20.82 -27.67
N ALA A 100 2.63 -20.00 -27.71
CA ALA A 100 1.42 -20.33 -28.43
C ALA A 100 1.78 -20.36 -29.91
N HIS A 101 2.13 -21.54 -30.41
CA HIS A 101 2.05 -21.87 -31.82
C HIS A 101 0.57 -21.91 -32.20
N PHE A 102 -0.07 -20.74 -32.27
CA PHE A 102 -1.29 -20.55 -33.04
C PHE A 102 -0.87 -20.42 -34.50
N TYR A 103 -0.95 -21.52 -35.25
CA TYR A 103 -0.91 -21.49 -36.71
C TYR A 103 -2.34 -21.32 -37.25
N PRO A 104 -2.66 -20.25 -37.98
CA PRO A 104 -3.70 -20.30 -38.98
C PRO A 104 -3.07 -20.64 -40.35
N TRP A 105 -3.36 -21.87 -40.80
CA TRP A 105 -3.42 -22.36 -42.19
C TRP A 105 -2.17 -22.31 -43.12
N THR A 106 -1.77 -23.54 -43.50
CA THR A 106 -1.07 -23.96 -44.74
C THR A 106 0.21 -23.23 -45.14
N ARG A 107 1.33 -23.54 -44.46
CA ARG A 107 2.67 -23.43 -45.05
C ARG A 107 3.18 -24.82 -45.40
N VAL A 108 3.77 -24.96 -46.59
CA VAL A 108 4.53 -26.14 -47.00
C VAL A 108 5.59 -26.39 -45.92
N ILE A 109 5.38 -27.42 -45.10
CA ILE A 109 6.36 -27.82 -44.09
C ILE A 109 7.55 -28.34 -44.88
N ASP A 110 8.73 -27.79 -44.60
CA ASP A 110 9.97 -28.26 -45.22
C ASP A 110 10.05 -29.80 -45.05
N PRO A 111 10.22 -30.56 -46.13
CA PRO A 111 10.27 -32.02 -46.07
C PRO A 111 11.31 -32.55 -45.07
N VAL A 112 12.39 -31.79 -44.82
CA VAL A 112 13.40 -32.14 -43.79
C VAL A 112 12.81 -32.01 -42.39
N VAL A 113 12.13 -30.91 -42.10
CA VAL A 113 11.50 -30.67 -40.79
C VAL A 113 10.39 -31.68 -40.52
N LYS A 114 9.61 -32.04 -41.56
CA LYS A 114 8.60 -33.09 -41.44
C LYS A 114 9.23 -34.45 -41.11
N ALA A 115 10.25 -34.87 -41.86
CA ALA A 115 10.95 -36.14 -41.62
C ALA A 115 11.52 -36.21 -40.19
N ILE A 116 12.11 -35.12 -39.70
CA ILE A 116 12.63 -35.06 -38.33
C ILE A 116 11.50 -35.14 -37.31
N LYS A 117 10.43 -34.36 -37.48
CA LYS A 117 9.29 -34.36 -36.56
C LYS A 117 8.63 -35.73 -36.45
N ASP A 118 8.55 -36.45 -37.56
CA ASP A 118 7.99 -37.80 -37.64
C ASP A 118 8.99 -38.89 -37.20
N GLY A 119 10.26 -38.54 -36.98
CA GLY A 119 11.32 -39.47 -36.58
C GLY A 119 11.82 -40.39 -37.69
N ASP A 120 11.61 -40.02 -38.96
CA ASP A 120 11.97 -40.85 -40.11
C ASP A 120 13.47 -40.79 -40.42
N GLU A 121 14.21 -41.70 -39.80
CA GLU A 121 15.66 -41.89 -39.99
C GLU A 121 16.03 -42.23 -41.44
N HIS A 122 15.17 -43.00 -42.14
CA HIS A 122 15.46 -43.48 -43.49
C HIS A 122 15.33 -42.34 -44.49
N ALA A 123 14.25 -41.57 -44.43
CA ALA A 123 14.06 -40.39 -45.25
C ALA A 123 15.19 -39.36 -45.03
N LEU A 124 15.60 -39.14 -43.78
CA LEU A 124 16.70 -38.22 -43.46
C LEU A 124 18.03 -38.69 -44.04
N THR A 125 18.33 -39.99 -43.93
CA THR A 125 19.56 -40.59 -44.50
C THR A 125 19.57 -40.49 -46.02
N SER A 126 18.44 -40.79 -46.69
CA SER A 126 18.32 -40.64 -48.14
C SER A 126 18.49 -39.19 -48.58
N MET A 127 17.98 -38.22 -47.82
CA MET A 127 18.17 -36.80 -48.11
C MET A 127 19.65 -36.39 -48.03
N ILE A 128 20.40 -36.86 -47.04
CA ILE A 128 21.85 -36.61 -46.92
C ILE A 128 22.61 -37.27 -48.09
N GLN A 129 22.27 -38.52 -48.44
CA GLN A 129 22.90 -39.24 -49.56
C GLN A 129 22.61 -38.58 -50.93
N SER A 130 21.43 -37.97 -51.09
CA SER A 130 21.09 -37.20 -52.30
C SER A 130 21.83 -35.86 -52.44
N GLY A 131 22.70 -35.50 -51.49
CA GLY A 131 23.53 -34.29 -51.55
C GLY A 131 22.85 -33.02 -51.06
N LYS A 132 21.71 -33.10 -50.36
CA LYS A 132 21.10 -31.91 -49.73
C LYS A 132 21.99 -31.41 -48.59
N ASN A 133 22.32 -30.13 -48.60
CA ASN A 133 23.07 -29.51 -47.51
C ASN A 133 22.15 -29.24 -46.31
N LEU A 134 22.31 -30.01 -45.23
CA LEU A 134 21.56 -29.84 -43.98
C LEU A 134 22.30 -29.03 -42.92
N SER A 135 23.44 -28.40 -43.28
CA SER A 135 24.21 -27.54 -42.37
C SER A 135 23.83 -26.06 -42.46
N GLU A 136 22.90 -25.69 -43.35
CA GLU A 136 22.47 -24.30 -43.51
C GLU A 136 21.26 -24.00 -42.60
N PRO A 137 21.30 -22.89 -41.85
CA PRO A 137 20.17 -22.49 -41.02
C PRO A 137 18.99 -22.03 -41.88
N ASN A 138 17.78 -22.33 -41.42
CA ASN A 138 16.56 -21.83 -42.04
C ASN A 138 16.38 -20.31 -41.76
N LYS A 139 15.25 -19.74 -42.23
CA LYS A 139 14.94 -18.30 -42.07
C LYS A 139 14.92 -17.83 -40.61
N ASP A 140 14.66 -18.73 -39.68
CA ASP A 140 14.59 -18.48 -38.25
C ASP A 140 15.92 -18.80 -37.53
N GLY A 141 16.97 -19.16 -38.28
CA GLY A 141 18.28 -19.55 -37.74
C GLY A 141 18.37 -21.00 -37.27
N TRP A 142 17.34 -21.82 -37.49
CA TRP A 142 17.29 -23.19 -37.00
C TRP A 142 17.98 -24.15 -37.96
N LEU A 143 18.66 -25.14 -37.40
CA LEU A 143 19.28 -26.23 -38.12
C LEU A 143 18.41 -27.46 -37.94
N PRO A 144 18.45 -28.43 -38.86
CA PRO A 144 17.89 -29.76 -38.65
C PRO A 144 18.30 -30.40 -37.31
N LEU A 145 19.52 -30.11 -36.81
CA LEU A 145 19.97 -30.56 -35.49
C LEU A 145 19.18 -29.93 -34.34
N HIS A 146 18.85 -28.63 -34.44
CA HIS A 146 18.01 -27.91 -33.48
C HIS A 146 16.60 -28.53 -33.41
N GLU A 147 16.01 -28.84 -34.57
CA GLU A 147 14.70 -29.49 -34.67
C GLU A 147 14.72 -30.89 -34.04
N ALA A 148 15.74 -31.70 -34.35
CA ALA A 148 15.87 -33.05 -33.80
C ALA A 148 16.01 -33.03 -32.28
N ALA A 149 16.82 -32.10 -31.74
CA ALA A 149 16.99 -31.91 -30.31
C ALA A 149 15.70 -31.41 -29.63
N TYR A 150 14.97 -30.48 -30.26
CA TYR A 150 13.73 -29.92 -29.75
C TYR A 150 12.59 -30.95 -29.70
N TYR A 151 12.41 -31.75 -30.76
CA TYR A 151 11.38 -32.79 -30.80
C TYR A 151 11.77 -34.10 -30.10
N GLY A 152 13.03 -34.26 -29.70
CA GLY A 152 13.50 -35.44 -28.96
C GLY A 152 13.80 -36.65 -29.84
N GLN A 153 14.15 -36.41 -31.10
CA GLN A 153 14.27 -37.43 -32.14
C GLN A 153 15.71 -37.95 -32.19
N LEU A 154 16.00 -38.89 -31.29
CA LEU A 154 17.35 -39.40 -31.02
C LEU A 154 18.04 -39.98 -32.26
N GLY A 155 17.32 -40.78 -33.06
CA GLY A 155 17.84 -41.41 -34.27
C GLY A 155 18.27 -40.38 -35.31
N CYS A 156 17.37 -39.43 -35.60
CA CYS A 156 17.66 -38.29 -36.48
C CYS A 156 18.84 -37.45 -35.98
N LEU A 157 18.91 -37.19 -34.67
CA LEU A 157 19.99 -36.44 -34.04
C LEU A 157 21.35 -37.13 -34.24
N LYS A 158 21.43 -38.44 -34.01
CA LYS A 158 22.66 -39.24 -34.23
C LYS A 158 23.12 -39.21 -35.68
N ILE A 159 22.19 -39.31 -36.62
CA ILE A 159 22.49 -39.25 -38.07
C ILE A 159 23.05 -37.87 -38.43
N LEU A 160 22.39 -36.80 -37.98
CA LEU A 160 22.81 -35.41 -38.25
C LEU A 160 24.17 -35.09 -37.63
N GLN A 161 24.42 -35.51 -36.39
CA GLN A 161 25.69 -35.32 -35.71
C GLN A 161 26.84 -36.06 -36.41
N LYS A 162 26.59 -37.28 -36.90
CA LYS A 162 27.60 -38.05 -37.64
C LYS A 162 27.92 -37.42 -39.00
N ALA A 163 26.92 -36.85 -39.67
CA ALA A 163 27.10 -36.20 -40.96
C ALA A 163 27.74 -34.80 -40.85
N TYR A 164 27.41 -34.04 -39.82
CA TYR A 164 27.82 -32.64 -39.65
C TYR A 164 28.32 -32.35 -38.23
N PRO A 165 29.47 -32.91 -37.80
CA PRO A 165 29.96 -32.75 -36.43
C PRO A 165 30.30 -31.29 -36.05
N ALA A 166 30.64 -30.46 -37.03
CA ALA A 166 31.02 -29.06 -36.82
C ALA A 166 29.85 -28.13 -36.42
N VAL A 167 28.60 -28.60 -36.49
CA VAL A 167 27.40 -27.77 -36.23
C VAL A 167 26.84 -27.92 -34.80
N ILE A 168 27.48 -28.73 -33.95
CA ILE A 168 26.94 -29.10 -32.63
C ILE A 168 26.65 -27.90 -31.72
N ASP A 169 27.52 -26.88 -31.75
CA ASP A 169 27.43 -25.65 -30.97
C ASP A 169 26.97 -24.44 -31.78
N GLN A 170 26.50 -24.66 -33.01
CA GLN A 170 25.87 -23.57 -33.77
C GLN A 170 24.61 -23.10 -33.06
N ARG A 171 24.30 -21.83 -33.23
CA ARG A 171 23.28 -21.14 -32.44
C ARG A 171 22.14 -20.66 -33.33
N THR A 172 20.93 -20.73 -32.81
CA THR A 172 19.76 -20.09 -33.43
C THR A 172 19.87 -18.55 -33.37
N LEU A 173 18.91 -17.84 -33.97
CA LEU A 173 18.80 -16.39 -33.82
C LEU A 173 18.59 -15.95 -32.36
N GLN A 174 18.19 -16.85 -31.46
CA GLN A 174 18.04 -16.62 -30.02
C GLN A 174 19.31 -16.95 -29.23
N GLU A 175 20.40 -17.29 -29.92
CA GLU A 175 21.66 -17.79 -29.39
C GLU A 175 21.53 -19.14 -28.66
N GLU A 176 20.50 -19.93 -28.99
CA GLU A 176 20.25 -21.23 -28.38
C GLU A 176 20.97 -22.35 -29.16
N THR A 177 21.60 -23.28 -28.47
CA THR A 177 22.21 -24.48 -29.06
C THR A 177 21.23 -25.65 -29.08
N ALA A 178 21.56 -26.71 -29.82
CA ALA A 178 20.80 -27.97 -29.79
C ALA A 178 20.73 -28.54 -28.36
N LEU A 179 21.82 -28.41 -27.59
CA LEU A 179 21.87 -28.83 -26.18
C LEU A 179 20.87 -28.05 -25.31
N TYR A 180 20.81 -26.73 -25.48
CA TYR A 180 19.85 -25.88 -24.78
C TYR A 180 18.39 -26.26 -25.12
N LEU A 181 18.09 -26.51 -26.40
CA LEU A 181 16.75 -26.89 -26.85
C LEU A 181 16.33 -28.28 -26.36
N ALA A 182 17.22 -29.27 -26.37
CA ALA A 182 16.98 -30.58 -25.76
C ALA A 182 16.66 -30.45 -24.26
N THR A 183 17.42 -29.61 -23.55
CA THR A 183 17.20 -29.32 -22.13
C THR A 183 15.85 -28.64 -21.89
N CYS A 184 15.50 -27.64 -22.70
CA CYS A 184 14.23 -26.91 -22.62
C CYS A 184 13.01 -27.82 -22.66
N ARG A 185 13.11 -28.91 -23.43
CA ARG A 185 12.04 -29.88 -23.69
C ARG A 185 12.13 -31.13 -22.81
N GLY A 186 13.21 -31.28 -22.03
CA GLY A 186 13.43 -32.44 -21.16
C GLY A 186 13.82 -33.71 -21.90
N ASN A 187 14.38 -33.60 -23.11
CA ASN A 187 14.76 -34.75 -23.94
C ASN A 187 16.13 -35.30 -23.49
N LEU A 188 16.13 -36.12 -22.43
CA LEU A 188 17.34 -36.60 -21.74
C LEU A 188 18.29 -37.40 -22.65
N ASP A 189 17.77 -38.27 -23.52
CA ASP A 189 18.61 -39.08 -24.42
C ASP A 189 19.35 -38.22 -25.46
N CYS A 190 18.65 -37.20 -25.97
CA CYS A 190 19.23 -36.22 -26.89
C CYS A 190 20.28 -35.38 -26.17
N LEU A 191 19.99 -34.94 -24.95
CA LEU A 191 20.93 -34.21 -24.09
C LEU A 191 22.21 -35.01 -23.86
N LEU A 192 22.09 -36.26 -23.42
CA LEU A 192 23.23 -37.14 -23.15
C LEU A 192 24.07 -37.37 -24.40
N THR A 193 23.42 -37.63 -25.54
CA THR A 193 24.12 -37.85 -26.81
C THR A 193 24.88 -36.60 -27.25
N LEU A 194 24.29 -35.42 -27.14
CA LEU A 194 24.96 -34.15 -27.48
C LEU A 194 26.18 -33.91 -26.58
N LEU A 195 26.07 -34.16 -25.27
CA LEU A 195 27.20 -34.04 -24.33
C LEU A 195 28.32 -35.04 -24.65
N GLN A 196 27.98 -36.31 -24.95
CA GLN A 196 28.95 -37.33 -25.37
C GLN A 196 29.65 -36.98 -26.68
N CYS A 197 28.97 -36.24 -27.57
CA CYS A 197 29.54 -35.74 -28.81
C CYS A 197 30.35 -34.44 -28.66
N GLY A 198 30.52 -33.95 -27.42
CA GLY A 198 31.37 -32.78 -27.12
C GLY A 198 30.67 -31.43 -27.22
N ALA A 199 29.34 -31.37 -27.08
CA ALA A 199 28.62 -30.09 -27.00
C ALA A 199 29.06 -29.31 -25.76
N GLU A 200 29.31 -28.01 -25.91
CA GLU A 200 29.72 -27.13 -24.79
C GLU A 200 28.52 -26.81 -23.89
N PRO A 201 28.48 -27.29 -22.62
CA PRO A 201 27.35 -27.10 -21.71
C PRO A 201 27.12 -25.65 -21.25
N ASP A 202 28.10 -24.78 -21.39
CA ASP A 202 28.02 -23.40 -20.87
C ASP A 202 27.61 -22.35 -21.90
N ILE A 203 27.30 -22.75 -23.14
CA ILE A 203 26.78 -21.81 -24.14
C ILE A 203 25.40 -21.34 -23.71
N SER A 204 25.29 -20.03 -23.48
CA SER A 204 24.06 -19.39 -23.06
C SER A 204 23.29 -18.76 -24.21
N ASN A 205 21.96 -18.67 -24.07
CA ASN A 205 21.10 -17.91 -24.98
C ASN A 205 21.27 -16.37 -24.83
N LYS A 206 20.48 -15.59 -25.58
CA LYS A 206 20.45 -14.11 -25.49
C LYS A 206 20.17 -13.56 -24.08
N SER A 207 19.47 -14.33 -23.25
CA SER A 207 19.19 -14.00 -21.85
C SER A 207 20.31 -14.42 -20.89
N ARG A 208 21.42 -14.91 -21.43
CA ARG A 208 22.53 -15.52 -20.69
C ARG A 208 22.11 -16.74 -19.88
N GLU A 209 21.05 -17.42 -20.28
CA GLU A 209 20.59 -18.65 -19.64
C GLU A 209 21.35 -19.84 -20.23
N THR A 210 22.00 -20.62 -19.38
CA THR A 210 22.65 -21.87 -19.78
C THR A 210 21.67 -23.04 -19.77
N PRO A 211 21.98 -24.16 -20.46
CA PRO A 211 21.28 -25.43 -20.29
C PRO A 211 21.10 -25.79 -18.81
N LEU A 212 22.14 -25.63 -17.98
CA LEU A 212 22.06 -25.95 -16.54
C LEU A 212 21.01 -25.10 -15.81
N TYR A 213 21.01 -23.80 -16.04
CA TYR A 213 19.96 -22.92 -15.49
C TYR A 213 18.57 -23.38 -15.94
N LYS A 214 18.42 -23.71 -17.24
CA LYS A 214 17.13 -24.14 -17.79
C LYS A 214 16.65 -25.46 -17.21
N ALA A 215 17.56 -26.40 -16.97
CA ALA A 215 17.25 -27.66 -16.29
C ALA A 215 16.72 -27.41 -14.87
N CYS A 216 17.33 -26.48 -14.12
CA CYS A 216 16.85 -26.06 -12.80
C CYS A 216 15.48 -25.38 -12.89
N GLU A 217 15.29 -24.48 -13.87
CA GLU A 217 14.01 -23.80 -14.09
C GLU A 217 12.86 -24.81 -14.32
N ARG A 218 13.16 -25.89 -15.04
CA ARG A 218 12.23 -26.98 -15.38
C ARG A 218 12.09 -28.06 -14.30
N LYS A 219 12.80 -27.97 -13.17
CA LYS A 219 12.88 -29.03 -12.14
C LYS A 219 13.27 -30.40 -12.71
N ASN A 220 14.17 -30.42 -13.70
CA ASN A 220 14.64 -31.65 -14.31
C ASN A 220 15.97 -32.08 -13.67
N VAL A 221 15.87 -32.88 -12.61
CA VAL A 221 17.00 -33.36 -11.81
C VAL A 221 18.00 -34.15 -12.66
N ASP A 222 17.53 -35.02 -13.56
CA ASP A 222 18.40 -35.85 -14.39
C ASP A 222 19.22 -35.01 -15.38
N ALA A 223 18.60 -34.00 -15.99
CA ALA A 223 19.29 -33.03 -16.83
C ALA A 223 20.35 -32.24 -16.04
N VAL A 224 20.03 -31.79 -14.82
CA VAL A 224 21.01 -31.12 -13.94
C VAL A 224 22.17 -32.06 -13.64
N ARG A 225 21.89 -33.30 -13.24
CA ARG A 225 22.92 -34.30 -12.91
C ARG A 225 23.86 -34.55 -14.09
N MET A 226 23.31 -34.75 -15.29
CA MET A 226 24.11 -34.94 -16.50
C MET A 226 24.96 -33.70 -16.81
N LEU A 227 24.37 -32.50 -16.80
CA LEU A 227 25.12 -31.27 -17.12
C LEU A 227 26.28 -31.03 -16.15
N VAL A 228 26.06 -31.25 -14.84
CA VAL A 228 27.13 -31.12 -13.84
C VAL A 228 28.20 -32.21 -13.98
N GLN A 229 27.81 -33.45 -14.33
CA GLN A 229 28.77 -34.53 -14.61
C GLN A 229 29.66 -34.23 -15.82
N TYR A 230 29.15 -33.51 -16.81
CA TYR A 230 29.89 -33.03 -17.97
C TYR A 230 30.45 -31.61 -17.78
N ASN A 231 30.79 -31.25 -16.53
CA ASN A 231 31.54 -30.03 -16.18
C ASN A 231 30.86 -28.68 -16.48
N ALA A 232 29.53 -28.61 -16.55
CA ALA A 232 28.82 -27.32 -16.64
C ALA A 232 29.17 -26.38 -15.46
N ASP A 233 29.35 -25.10 -15.73
CA ASP A 233 29.62 -24.07 -14.72
C ASP A 233 28.40 -23.82 -13.82
N THR A 234 28.43 -24.41 -12.63
CA THR A 234 27.39 -24.24 -11.59
C THR A 234 27.29 -22.81 -11.07
N ASN A 235 28.29 -21.97 -11.33
CA ASN A 235 28.34 -20.56 -10.91
C ASN A 235 28.04 -19.59 -12.06
N HIS A 236 27.62 -20.08 -13.22
CA HIS A 236 27.31 -19.21 -14.36
C HIS A 236 26.28 -18.16 -13.97
N ARG A 237 26.54 -16.92 -14.38
CA ARG A 237 25.74 -15.76 -14.06
C ARG A 237 24.87 -15.38 -15.26
N CYS A 238 23.59 -15.71 -15.15
CA CYS A 238 22.55 -15.30 -16.09
C CYS A 238 22.32 -13.78 -16.01
N ASN A 239 21.32 -13.29 -16.73
CA ASN A 239 20.94 -11.88 -16.67
C ASN A 239 20.76 -11.39 -15.23
N ARG A 240 21.31 -10.20 -14.96
CA ARG A 240 21.35 -9.57 -13.62
C ARG A 240 22.10 -10.40 -12.56
N GLY A 241 22.92 -11.35 -12.95
CA GLY A 241 23.77 -12.13 -12.04
C GLY A 241 23.06 -13.25 -11.30
N TRP A 242 21.89 -13.68 -11.77
CA TRP A 242 21.16 -14.83 -11.24
C TRP A 242 21.90 -16.13 -11.57
N THR A 243 21.90 -17.11 -10.67
CA THR A 243 22.59 -18.40 -10.87
C THR A 243 21.60 -19.56 -10.79
N ALA A 244 22.01 -20.74 -11.26
CA ALA A 244 21.22 -21.97 -11.14
C ALA A 244 20.80 -22.27 -9.68
N LEU A 245 21.67 -21.98 -8.71
CA LEU A 245 21.37 -22.15 -7.28
C LEU A 245 20.27 -21.20 -6.78
N HIS A 246 20.20 -19.96 -7.27
CA HIS A 246 19.09 -19.08 -6.92
C HIS A 246 17.76 -19.65 -7.44
N GLU A 247 17.78 -20.20 -8.66
CA GLU A 247 16.60 -20.74 -9.33
C GLU A 247 16.07 -22.01 -8.65
N SER A 248 16.96 -22.89 -8.21
CA SER A 248 16.61 -24.10 -7.46
C SER A 248 16.07 -23.78 -6.07
N VAL A 249 16.64 -22.76 -5.41
CA VAL A 249 16.18 -22.30 -4.09
C VAL A 249 14.78 -21.71 -4.16
N ALA A 250 14.49 -20.84 -5.15
CA ALA A 250 13.15 -20.28 -5.34
C ALA A 250 12.07 -21.38 -5.50
N ARG A 251 12.48 -22.54 -6.02
CA ARG A 251 11.63 -23.72 -6.28
C ARG A 251 11.57 -24.73 -5.13
N ASN A 252 12.36 -24.53 -4.09
CA ASN A 252 12.58 -25.48 -3.00
C ASN A 252 13.01 -26.87 -3.48
N ASP A 253 13.87 -26.92 -4.51
CA ASP A 253 14.34 -28.18 -5.10
C ASP A 253 15.64 -28.63 -4.42
N LEU A 254 15.50 -29.30 -3.28
CA LEU A 254 16.64 -29.72 -2.43
C LEU A 254 17.59 -30.68 -3.15
N GLU A 255 17.07 -31.55 -4.01
CA GLU A 255 17.91 -32.50 -4.74
C GLU A 255 18.79 -31.77 -5.76
N VAL A 256 18.22 -30.84 -6.52
CA VAL A 256 19.00 -29.98 -7.42
C VAL A 256 19.99 -29.13 -6.64
N MET A 257 19.61 -28.58 -5.48
CA MET A 257 20.52 -27.81 -4.63
C MET A 257 21.73 -28.64 -4.18
N GLU A 258 21.53 -29.88 -3.75
CA GLU A 258 22.61 -30.81 -3.39
C GLU A 258 23.54 -31.10 -4.58
N ILE A 259 22.98 -31.36 -5.77
CA ILE A 259 23.77 -31.60 -6.99
C ILE A 259 24.60 -30.35 -7.35
N LEU A 260 24.01 -29.16 -7.28
CA LEU A 260 24.71 -27.92 -7.60
C LEU A 260 25.83 -27.62 -6.60
N VAL A 261 25.58 -27.74 -5.29
CA VAL A 261 26.58 -27.48 -4.25
C VAL A 261 27.71 -28.50 -4.29
N SER A 262 27.40 -29.79 -4.49
CA SER A 262 28.43 -30.82 -4.71
C SER A 262 29.22 -30.58 -6.02
N GLY A 263 28.59 -30.01 -7.04
CA GLY A 263 29.21 -29.50 -8.27
C GLY A 263 29.93 -28.15 -8.13
N GLY A 264 30.14 -27.63 -6.92
CA GLY A 264 30.93 -26.42 -6.67
C GLY A 264 30.15 -25.09 -6.73
N ALA A 265 28.81 -25.12 -6.67
CA ALA A 265 28.02 -23.89 -6.61
C ALA A 265 28.32 -23.10 -5.32
N LYS A 266 28.59 -21.81 -5.46
CA LYS A 266 28.86 -20.90 -4.35
C LYS A 266 27.54 -20.49 -3.68
N VAL A 267 27.34 -20.97 -2.46
CA VAL A 267 26.17 -20.70 -1.59
C VAL A 267 25.94 -19.20 -1.36
N GLU A 268 27.01 -18.40 -1.32
CA GLU A 268 26.97 -16.95 -1.07
C GLU A 268 27.03 -16.09 -2.34
N SER A 269 26.69 -16.65 -3.50
CA SER A 269 26.69 -15.90 -4.76
C SER A 269 25.70 -14.74 -4.71
N LYS A 270 26.17 -13.51 -4.90
CA LYS A 270 25.30 -12.32 -4.97
C LYS A 270 24.94 -11.98 -6.40
N ASN A 271 23.66 -11.72 -6.68
CA ASN A 271 23.24 -11.16 -7.96
C ASN A 271 23.55 -9.63 -8.05
N ALA A 272 23.13 -8.97 -9.12
CA ALA A 272 23.38 -7.52 -9.33
C ALA A 272 22.71 -6.60 -8.29
N TYR A 273 21.76 -7.12 -7.51
CA TYR A 273 21.08 -6.43 -6.42
C TYR A 273 21.55 -6.89 -5.04
N GLY A 274 22.67 -7.61 -4.96
CA GLY A 274 23.19 -8.12 -3.69
C GLY A 274 22.36 -9.25 -3.08
N ILE A 275 21.36 -9.78 -3.80
CA ILE A 275 20.51 -10.87 -3.34
C ILE A 275 21.33 -12.17 -3.38
N THR A 276 21.33 -12.90 -2.27
CA THR A 276 21.92 -14.24 -2.12
C THR A 276 20.83 -15.32 -2.26
N PRO A 277 21.21 -16.60 -2.45
CA PRO A 277 20.26 -17.71 -2.37
C PRO A 277 19.49 -17.73 -1.04
N LEU A 278 20.14 -17.47 0.10
CA LEU A 278 19.45 -17.43 1.40
C LEU A 278 18.38 -16.33 1.46
N PHE A 279 18.67 -15.17 0.87
CA PHE A 279 17.67 -14.10 0.73
C PHE A 279 16.49 -14.54 -0.14
N VAL A 280 16.72 -15.27 -1.25
CA VAL A 280 15.64 -15.80 -2.10
C VAL A 280 14.78 -16.80 -1.32
N ALA A 281 15.39 -17.72 -0.57
CA ALA A 281 14.65 -18.66 0.27
C ALA A 281 13.76 -17.93 1.28
N ALA A 282 14.28 -16.86 1.89
CA ALA A 282 13.53 -16.04 2.83
C ALA A 282 12.38 -15.27 2.18
N GLN A 283 12.60 -14.71 0.99
CA GLN A 283 11.58 -14.00 0.22
C GLN A 283 10.45 -14.92 -0.25
N SER A 284 10.79 -16.13 -0.67
CA SER A 284 9.85 -17.11 -1.24
C SER A 284 9.23 -18.05 -0.21
N GLY A 285 9.57 -17.95 1.07
CA GLY A 285 9.00 -18.80 2.12
C GLY A 285 9.51 -20.24 2.10
N GLN A 286 10.68 -20.49 1.52
CA GLN A 286 11.20 -21.84 1.30
C GLN A 286 12.05 -22.30 2.50
N LEU A 287 11.39 -22.75 3.57
CA LEU A 287 12.04 -23.12 4.83
C LEU A 287 13.11 -24.21 4.65
N GLU A 288 12.83 -25.26 3.89
CA GLU A 288 13.78 -26.37 3.72
C GLU A 288 15.02 -25.95 2.92
N ALA A 289 14.84 -25.16 1.85
CA ALA A 289 15.96 -24.57 1.13
C ALA A 289 16.80 -23.67 2.06
N LEU A 290 16.15 -22.92 2.95
CA LEU A 290 16.83 -22.05 3.90
C LEU A 290 17.62 -22.86 4.96
N ARG A 291 17.07 -23.96 5.48
CA ARG A 291 17.79 -24.93 6.34
C ARG A 291 19.00 -25.52 5.64
N PHE A 292 18.83 -25.91 4.38
CA PHE A 292 19.92 -26.45 3.56
C PHE A 292 21.06 -25.45 3.41
N LEU A 293 20.75 -24.19 3.05
CA LEU A 293 21.75 -23.15 2.85
C LEU A 293 22.49 -22.83 4.16
N ALA A 294 21.77 -22.70 5.28
CA ALA A 294 22.37 -22.49 6.59
C ALA A 294 23.33 -23.63 6.98
N LYS A 295 22.96 -24.89 6.74
CA LYS A 295 23.83 -26.06 6.96
C LYS A 295 25.12 -26.00 6.13
N HIS A 296 25.07 -25.39 4.95
CA HIS A 296 26.22 -25.21 4.05
C HIS A 296 26.94 -23.87 4.27
N GLY A 297 26.75 -23.23 5.43
CA GLY A 297 27.52 -22.06 5.85
C GLY A 297 27.05 -20.74 5.25
N ALA A 298 25.80 -20.65 4.78
CA ALA A 298 25.22 -19.38 4.36
C ALA A 298 25.15 -18.37 5.51
N ASP A 299 25.41 -17.09 5.23
CA ASP A 299 25.31 -16.04 6.24
C ASP A 299 23.83 -15.66 6.48
N ILE A 300 23.35 -15.97 7.68
CA ILE A 300 21.98 -15.68 8.15
C ILE A 300 21.69 -14.17 8.11
N ASN A 301 22.71 -13.34 8.27
CA ASN A 301 22.62 -11.90 8.39
C ASN A 301 22.91 -11.15 7.08
N THR A 302 22.80 -11.85 5.94
CA THR A 302 22.93 -11.26 4.60
C THR A 302 21.98 -10.09 4.39
N GLN A 303 22.46 -9.09 3.64
CA GLN A 303 21.67 -7.93 3.22
C GLN A 303 21.79 -7.73 1.72
N ALA A 304 20.66 -7.44 1.08
CA ALA A 304 20.61 -7.01 -0.31
C ALA A 304 21.16 -5.58 -0.47
N SER A 305 21.26 -5.11 -1.71
CA SER A 305 21.80 -3.77 -2.03
C SER A 305 20.99 -2.62 -1.44
N ASP A 306 19.72 -2.84 -1.08
CA ASP A 306 18.87 -1.89 -0.35
C ASP A 306 18.97 -2.02 1.18
N SER A 307 19.96 -2.79 1.66
CA SER A 307 20.18 -3.12 3.06
C SER A 307 19.06 -3.93 3.72
N ALA A 308 18.04 -4.40 2.99
CA ALA A 308 17.07 -5.33 3.54
C ALA A 308 17.75 -6.65 3.90
N SER A 309 17.52 -7.17 5.11
CA SER A 309 18.00 -8.48 5.54
C SER A 309 17.06 -9.60 5.08
N ALA A 310 17.53 -10.84 5.10
CA ALA A 310 16.68 -12.00 4.87
C ALA A 310 15.48 -12.04 5.85
N LEU A 311 15.72 -11.73 7.13
CA LEU A 311 14.67 -11.62 8.15
C LEU A 311 13.64 -10.53 7.82
N TYR A 312 14.10 -9.38 7.31
CA TYR A 312 13.20 -8.31 6.87
C TYR A 312 12.29 -8.78 5.72
N GLU A 313 12.86 -9.45 4.71
CA GLU A 313 12.09 -9.88 3.55
C GLU A 313 11.13 -11.05 3.88
N ALA A 314 11.51 -11.96 4.78
CA ALA A 314 10.59 -12.99 5.30
C ALA A 314 9.43 -12.33 6.07
N SER A 315 9.71 -11.34 6.92
CA SER A 315 8.68 -10.59 7.67
C SER A 315 7.75 -9.81 6.74
N LYS A 316 8.28 -9.27 5.63
CA LYS A 316 7.53 -8.50 4.63
C LYS A 316 6.57 -9.37 3.81
N ASN A 317 6.91 -10.63 3.60
CA ASN A 317 6.10 -11.59 2.85
C ASN A 317 5.35 -12.57 3.78
N GLU A 318 5.37 -12.32 5.10
CA GLU A 318 4.53 -12.99 6.11
C GLU A 318 4.83 -14.49 6.28
N HIS A 319 6.08 -14.90 6.02
CA HIS A 319 6.53 -16.29 6.17
C HIS A 319 6.95 -16.59 7.63
N GLU A 320 5.99 -16.95 8.46
CA GLU A 320 6.17 -17.11 9.93
C GLU A 320 7.22 -18.17 10.29
N ASP A 321 7.18 -19.33 9.66
CA ASP A 321 8.07 -20.47 9.87
C ASP A 321 9.53 -20.14 9.52
N VAL A 322 9.71 -19.36 8.45
CA VAL A 322 11.02 -18.83 8.04
C VAL A 322 11.53 -17.78 9.01
N VAL A 323 10.66 -16.87 9.50
CA VAL A 323 11.05 -15.89 10.52
C VAL A 323 11.49 -16.60 11.79
N GLU A 324 10.71 -17.57 12.27
CA GLU A 324 11.03 -18.37 13.45
C GLU A 324 12.39 -19.06 13.29
N PHE A 325 12.62 -19.70 12.14
CA PHE A 325 13.90 -20.35 11.87
C PHE A 325 15.05 -19.34 11.84
N LEU A 326 14.93 -18.24 11.12
CA LEU A 326 15.99 -17.23 11.02
C LEU A 326 16.37 -16.67 12.40
N LEU A 327 15.38 -16.39 13.25
CA LEU A 327 15.62 -15.96 14.63
C LEU A 327 16.31 -17.06 15.46
N SER A 328 15.91 -18.33 15.30
CA SER A 328 16.58 -19.46 15.96
C SER A 328 18.05 -19.62 15.56
N GLN A 329 18.42 -19.16 14.36
CA GLN A 329 19.80 -19.15 13.84
C GLN A 329 20.56 -17.85 14.14
N GLY A 330 20.01 -16.95 14.97
CA GLY A 330 20.69 -15.71 15.37
C GLY A 330 20.62 -14.58 14.33
N ALA A 331 19.55 -14.51 13.54
CA ALA A 331 19.29 -13.35 12.69
C ALA A 331 19.11 -12.07 13.53
N ASP A 332 19.80 -11.00 13.13
CA ASP A 332 19.74 -9.70 13.79
C ASP A 332 18.48 -8.93 13.35
N ALA A 333 17.47 -8.91 14.23
CA ALA A 333 16.24 -8.12 14.07
C ALA A 333 16.47 -6.59 14.07
N ASN A 334 17.71 -6.12 14.30
CA ASN A 334 18.07 -4.71 14.35
C ASN A 334 18.76 -4.19 13.09
N LYS A 335 18.93 -5.03 12.06
CA LYS A 335 19.38 -4.60 10.73
C LYS A 335 18.24 -3.88 10.00
N SER A 336 18.45 -2.60 9.71
CA SER A 336 17.50 -1.79 8.93
C SER A 336 17.79 -1.85 7.43
N ASN A 337 16.75 -1.68 6.62
CA ASN A 337 16.91 -1.34 5.21
C ASN A 337 17.40 0.12 5.03
N LYS A 338 17.57 0.56 3.78
CA LYS A 338 17.97 1.94 3.43
C LYS A 338 17.04 3.03 3.95
N ASP A 339 15.76 2.72 4.14
CA ASP A 339 14.77 3.65 4.69
C ASP A 339 14.77 3.66 6.23
N GLY A 340 15.72 2.95 6.87
CA GLY A 340 15.81 2.83 8.32
C GLY A 340 14.75 1.88 8.92
N MET A 341 14.04 1.10 8.11
CA MET A 341 12.98 0.20 8.55
C MET A 341 13.55 -1.14 9.03
N LEU A 342 13.16 -1.54 10.23
CA LEU A 342 13.48 -2.84 10.83
C LEU A 342 12.41 -3.90 10.46
N PRO A 343 12.71 -5.21 10.58
CA PRO A 343 11.73 -6.29 10.43
C PRO A 343 10.43 -6.05 11.21
N LEU A 344 10.51 -5.56 12.46
CA LEU A 344 9.32 -5.28 13.27
C LEU A 344 8.41 -4.22 12.63
N HIS A 345 8.98 -3.21 11.97
CA HIS A 345 8.20 -2.16 11.32
C HIS A 345 7.41 -2.72 10.14
N ILE A 346 8.05 -3.53 9.29
CA ILE A 346 7.37 -4.08 8.12
C ILE A 346 6.36 -5.15 8.52
N ALA A 347 6.64 -5.97 9.55
CA ALA A 347 5.67 -6.90 10.13
C ALA A 347 4.43 -6.16 10.66
N SER A 348 4.65 -5.04 11.36
CA SER A 348 3.54 -4.23 11.89
C SER A 348 2.70 -3.58 10.79
N LYS A 349 3.34 -3.18 9.69
CA LYS A 349 2.65 -2.67 8.50
C LYS A 349 1.83 -3.76 7.78
N ARG A 350 2.32 -4.99 7.76
CA ARG A 350 1.62 -6.14 7.15
C ARG A 350 0.47 -6.67 8.00
N GLY A 351 0.53 -6.48 9.32
CA GLY A 351 -0.54 -6.91 10.24
C GLY A 351 -0.37 -8.33 10.75
N ASN A 352 0.79 -8.97 10.52
CA ASN A 352 1.04 -10.32 11.02
C ASN A 352 1.44 -10.28 12.51
N CYS A 353 0.48 -10.47 13.41
CA CYS A 353 0.67 -10.49 14.86
C CYS A 353 1.69 -11.52 15.32
N LYS A 354 1.73 -12.72 14.71
CA LYS A 354 2.64 -13.79 15.13
C LYS A 354 4.09 -13.40 14.91
N ILE A 355 4.40 -12.81 13.75
CA ILE A 355 5.74 -12.28 13.44
C ILE A 355 6.09 -11.11 14.37
N VAL A 356 5.14 -10.22 14.64
CA VAL A 356 5.33 -9.13 15.60
C VAL A 356 5.71 -9.67 16.98
N GLN A 357 4.96 -10.64 17.52
CA GLN A 357 5.24 -11.29 18.80
C GLN A 357 6.64 -11.93 18.83
N MET A 358 7.08 -12.57 17.74
CA MET A 358 8.43 -13.15 17.63
C MET A 358 9.53 -12.07 17.61
N LEU A 359 9.28 -10.92 17.00
CA LEU A 359 10.26 -9.85 16.82
C LEU A 359 10.35 -8.89 18.03
N LEU A 360 9.27 -8.72 18.78
CA LEU A 360 9.20 -7.86 19.97
C LEU A 360 10.35 -8.08 20.97
N PRO A 361 10.67 -9.30 21.44
CA PRO A 361 11.71 -9.52 22.44
C PRO A 361 13.13 -9.29 21.90
N VAL A 362 13.35 -9.39 20.60
CA VAL A 362 14.68 -9.29 19.95
C VAL A 362 14.95 -7.91 19.32
N THR A 363 13.94 -7.05 19.27
CA THR A 363 14.06 -5.71 18.67
C THR A 363 14.44 -4.65 19.70
N SER A 364 15.54 -3.94 19.46
CA SER A 364 16.01 -2.84 20.30
C SER A 364 15.12 -1.59 20.16
N ARG A 365 14.59 -1.11 21.28
CA ARG A 365 13.84 0.16 21.34
C ARG A 365 14.67 1.36 20.88
N THR A 366 15.98 1.36 21.11
CA THR A 366 16.87 2.43 20.64
C THR A 366 17.00 2.42 19.13
N ARG A 367 17.01 1.23 18.50
CA ARG A 367 17.05 1.09 17.04
C ARG A 367 15.74 1.55 16.40
N VAL A 368 14.60 1.22 17.03
CA VAL A 368 13.29 1.75 16.63
C VAL A 368 13.30 3.29 16.70
N LYS A 369 13.72 3.90 17.81
CA LYS A 369 13.74 5.37 17.92
C LYS A 369 14.60 6.04 16.84
N ARG A 370 15.73 5.41 16.46
CA ARG A 370 16.62 5.92 15.40
C ARG A 370 16.04 5.83 13.99
N SER A 371 15.03 4.98 13.74
CA SER A 371 14.39 4.92 12.42
C SER A 371 13.59 6.20 12.13
N GLY A 372 13.18 6.93 13.17
CA GLY A 372 12.28 8.09 13.07
C GLY A 372 10.80 7.72 12.89
N ILE A 373 10.44 6.43 12.99
CA ILE A 373 9.06 5.96 12.96
C ILE A 373 8.86 4.88 14.03
N SER A 374 7.76 4.94 14.78
CA SER A 374 7.36 3.82 15.64
C SER A 374 6.54 2.80 14.83
N PRO A 375 6.66 1.47 15.08
CA PRO A 375 5.78 0.46 14.52
C PRO A 375 4.29 0.75 14.74
N LEU A 376 3.94 1.45 15.83
CA LEU A 376 2.57 1.93 16.10
C LEU A 376 2.00 2.79 14.97
N HIS A 377 2.81 3.64 14.33
CA HIS A 377 2.35 4.45 13.20
C HIS A 377 1.92 3.58 12.03
N LEU A 378 2.64 2.50 11.77
CA LEU A 378 2.41 1.62 10.62
C LEU A 378 1.21 0.69 10.87
N ALA A 379 1.04 0.23 12.11
CA ALA A 379 -0.15 -0.49 12.53
C ALA A 379 -1.40 0.39 12.39
N ALA A 380 -1.34 1.63 12.92
CA ALA A 380 -2.43 2.60 12.80
C ALA A 380 -2.70 3.03 11.34
N GLU A 381 -1.66 3.24 10.53
CA GLU A 381 -1.79 3.58 9.10
C GLU A 381 -2.55 2.51 8.31
N ARG A 382 -2.44 1.24 8.72
CA ARG A 382 -3.02 0.09 8.02
C ARG A 382 -4.23 -0.52 8.73
N ASN A 383 -4.69 0.08 9.83
CA ASN A 383 -5.79 -0.41 10.66
C ASN A 383 -5.55 -1.86 11.16
N ASN A 384 -4.30 -2.17 11.52
CA ASN A 384 -3.94 -3.47 12.08
C ASN A 384 -4.11 -3.41 13.60
N ASP A 385 -5.35 -3.51 14.06
CA ASP A 385 -5.71 -3.24 15.46
C ASP A 385 -5.13 -4.25 16.43
N ASP A 386 -5.10 -5.54 16.07
CA ASP A 386 -4.48 -6.60 16.89
C ASP A 386 -2.97 -6.35 17.09
N VAL A 387 -2.27 -5.92 16.03
CA VAL A 387 -0.85 -5.55 16.12
C VAL A 387 -0.68 -4.29 16.98
N LEU A 388 -1.60 -3.34 16.86
CA LEU A 388 -1.58 -2.11 17.63
C LEU A 388 -1.67 -2.42 19.12
N GLU A 389 -2.59 -3.31 19.52
CA GLU A 389 -2.75 -3.79 20.89
C GLU A 389 -1.46 -4.45 21.40
N GLU A 390 -0.90 -5.40 20.66
CA GLU A 390 0.36 -6.08 21.02
C GLU A 390 1.53 -5.11 21.21
N LEU A 391 1.64 -4.07 20.38
CA LEU A 391 2.67 -3.05 20.51
C LEU A 391 2.46 -2.16 21.74
N LEU A 392 1.21 -1.83 22.08
CA LEU A 392 0.87 -1.06 23.28
C LEU A 392 1.14 -1.87 24.54
N ASP A 393 0.77 -3.16 24.56
CA ASP A 393 1.05 -4.10 25.65
C ASP A 393 2.55 -4.31 25.85
N ALA A 394 3.32 -4.30 24.75
CA ALA A 394 4.77 -4.28 24.82
C ALA A 394 5.34 -2.95 25.34
N GLY A 395 4.53 -1.93 25.62
CA GLY A 395 4.96 -0.64 26.16
C GLY A 395 5.67 0.25 25.15
N TYR A 396 5.28 0.20 23.87
CA TYR A 396 5.72 1.22 22.91
C TYR A 396 5.10 2.57 23.28
N ASP A 397 5.86 3.63 23.08
CA ASP A 397 5.41 4.99 23.37
C ASP A 397 4.27 5.38 22.43
N VAL A 398 3.05 5.48 23.00
CA VAL A 398 1.82 5.85 22.29
C VAL A 398 1.90 7.26 21.68
N ASN A 399 2.72 8.14 22.27
CA ASN A 399 2.93 9.51 21.83
C ASN A 399 4.21 9.69 21.00
N ALA A 400 4.81 8.59 20.53
CA ALA A 400 5.97 8.64 19.65
C ALA A 400 5.63 9.45 18.39
N THR A 401 6.43 10.47 18.07
CA THR A 401 6.24 11.30 16.88
C THR A 401 7.14 10.85 15.74
N LEU A 402 6.66 10.97 14.50
CA LEU A 402 7.52 10.87 13.32
C LEU A 402 8.68 11.88 13.37
N SER A 403 9.83 11.48 12.82
CA SER A 403 10.90 12.44 12.55
C SER A 403 10.43 13.51 11.56
N LEU A 404 11.03 14.70 11.64
CA LEU A 404 10.67 15.82 10.75
C LEU A 404 10.76 15.45 9.26
N GLU A 405 11.77 14.64 8.88
CA GLU A 405 11.96 14.18 7.51
C GLU A 405 10.81 13.27 7.04
N ARG A 406 10.32 12.38 7.91
CA ARG A 406 9.20 11.48 7.59
C ARG A 406 7.86 12.17 7.61
N SER A 407 7.61 13.02 8.61
CA SER A 407 6.40 13.84 8.67
C SER A 407 6.26 14.71 7.41
N ARG A 408 7.39 15.13 6.81
CA ARG A 408 7.37 15.89 5.56
C ARG A 408 6.90 15.11 4.33
N LEU A 409 6.91 13.78 4.38
CA LEU A 409 6.40 12.94 3.29
C LEU A 409 4.87 12.98 3.19
N TYR A 410 4.19 13.44 4.24
CA TYR A 410 2.75 13.64 4.26
C TYR A 410 2.41 15.12 4.06
N GLU A 411 1.40 15.41 3.22
CA GLU A 411 0.94 16.77 2.94
C GLU A 411 0.43 17.48 4.19
N ASP A 412 -0.27 16.73 5.05
CA ASP A 412 -0.85 17.18 6.31
C ASP A 412 0.16 17.31 7.46
N ARG A 413 1.43 16.94 7.23
CA ARG A 413 2.48 16.90 8.25
C ARG A 413 2.08 16.10 9.51
N ARG A 414 1.27 15.05 9.35
CA ARG A 414 0.92 14.14 10.45
C ARG A 414 2.16 13.62 11.17
N SER A 415 2.04 13.33 12.46
CA SER A 415 3.19 12.95 13.28
C SER A 415 2.90 11.86 14.31
N THR A 416 1.71 11.75 14.88
CA THR A 416 1.41 10.74 15.92
C THR A 416 0.63 9.54 15.40
N PRO A 417 0.72 8.35 16.03
CA PRO A 417 -0.12 7.21 15.70
C PRO A 417 -1.63 7.51 15.82
N LEU A 418 -2.01 8.33 16.79
CA LEU A 418 -3.39 8.77 16.98
C LEU A 418 -3.93 9.50 15.75
N TYR A 419 -3.12 10.38 15.15
CA TYR A 419 -3.50 11.06 13.91
C TYR A 419 -3.78 10.06 12.78
N PHE A 420 -2.94 9.03 12.62
CA PHE A 420 -3.15 7.98 11.61
C PHE A 420 -4.47 7.21 11.83
N ALA A 421 -4.81 6.87 13.07
CA ALA A 421 -6.07 6.20 13.37
C ALA A 421 -7.28 7.10 13.05
N VAL A 422 -7.21 8.39 13.40
CA VAL A 422 -8.30 9.35 13.19
C VAL A 422 -8.52 9.67 11.72
N ILE A 423 -7.46 9.87 10.91
CA ILE A 423 -7.59 10.14 9.47
C ILE A 423 -8.14 8.92 8.70
N ASN A 424 -7.84 7.71 9.18
CA ASN A 424 -8.42 6.48 8.65
C ASN A 424 -9.86 6.23 9.15
N ASN A 425 -10.39 7.10 10.01
CA ASN A 425 -11.68 6.94 10.68
C ASN A 425 -11.81 5.59 11.43
N ASN A 426 -10.70 5.06 11.96
CA ASN A 426 -10.70 3.86 12.76
C ASN A 426 -11.00 4.21 14.22
N ILE A 427 -12.26 4.05 14.60
CA ILE A 427 -12.76 4.40 15.94
C ILE A 427 -12.14 3.49 17.01
N TYR A 428 -11.99 2.20 16.73
CA TYR A 428 -11.48 1.22 17.69
C TYR A 428 -10.01 1.49 18.02
N ALA A 429 -9.15 1.65 17.00
CA ALA A 429 -7.76 2.05 17.20
C ALA A 429 -7.64 3.41 17.89
N THR A 430 -8.51 4.38 17.56
CA THR A 430 -8.52 5.70 18.21
C THR A 430 -8.81 5.57 19.70
N GLU A 431 -9.85 4.82 20.07
CA GLU A 431 -10.22 4.56 21.47
C GLU A 431 -9.09 3.84 22.22
N MET A 432 -8.51 2.80 21.62
CA MET A 432 -7.39 2.05 22.19
C MET A 432 -6.17 2.95 22.47
N LEU A 433 -5.77 3.78 21.50
CA LEU A 433 -4.66 4.71 21.66
C LEU A 433 -4.93 5.75 22.75
N LEU A 434 -6.15 6.30 22.80
CA LEU A 434 -6.55 7.26 23.83
C LEU A 434 -6.56 6.65 25.23
N GLN A 435 -7.10 5.44 25.38
CA GLN A 435 -7.07 4.68 26.64
C GLN A 435 -5.63 4.37 27.09
N ALA A 436 -4.72 4.14 26.15
CA ALA A 436 -3.29 3.97 26.41
C ALA A 436 -2.55 5.29 26.73
N GLY A 437 -3.24 6.44 26.72
CA GLY A 437 -2.67 7.75 27.09
C GLY A 437 -2.17 8.59 25.91
N ALA A 438 -2.68 8.36 24.69
CA ALA A 438 -2.40 9.23 23.56
C ALA A 438 -2.91 10.64 23.82
N SER A 439 -2.07 11.65 23.57
CA SER A 439 -2.45 13.06 23.66
C SER A 439 -3.04 13.54 22.34
N PRO A 440 -4.30 14.00 22.32
CA PRO A 440 -4.95 14.49 21.10
C PRO A 440 -4.45 15.87 20.66
N ASN A 441 -3.45 16.47 21.31
CA ASN A 441 -3.02 17.85 21.06
C ASN A 441 -1.57 17.97 20.57
N LEU A 442 -0.91 16.86 20.21
CA LEU A 442 0.51 16.86 19.82
C LEU A 442 0.76 17.24 18.36
N ASP A 443 -0.11 16.82 17.45
CA ASP A 443 0.05 17.12 16.02
C ASP A 443 -0.16 18.60 15.71
N ILE A 444 0.55 19.08 14.69
CA ILE A 444 0.42 20.46 14.16
C ILE A 444 -1.03 20.75 13.77
N ILE A 445 -1.66 19.79 13.10
CA ILE A 445 -3.11 19.78 12.87
C ILE A 445 -3.71 18.86 13.92
N ASN A 446 -4.55 19.41 14.78
CA ASN A 446 -5.16 18.63 15.84
C ASN A 446 -6.07 17.52 15.24
N PRO A 447 -5.95 16.24 15.66
CA PRO A 447 -6.84 15.15 15.25
C PRO A 447 -8.33 15.48 15.39
N LEU A 448 -8.71 16.32 16.36
CA LEU A 448 -10.09 16.79 16.51
C LEU A 448 -10.60 17.49 15.23
N LEU A 449 -9.78 18.35 14.61
CA LEU A 449 -10.17 19.05 13.38
C LEU A 449 -10.43 18.07 12.23
N ILE A 450 -9.66 16.98 12.16
CA ILE A 450 -9.83 15.92 11.16
C ILE A 450 -11.13 15.16 11.40
N SER A 451 -11.42 14.77 12.64
CA SER A 451 -12.68 14.10 13.00
C SER A 451 -13.93 14.95 12.69
N ILE A 452 -13.86 16.28 12.90
CA ILE A 452 -14.92 17.22 12.55
C ILE A 452 -15.13 17.27 11.04
N ARG A 453 -14.05 17.29 10.24
CA ARG A 453 -14.15 17.26 8.77
C ARG A 453 -14.80 15.98 8.26
N HIS A 454 -14.56 14.84 8.91
CA HIS A 454 -15.22 13.58 8.58
C HIS A 454 -16.66 13.49 9.10
N GLY A 455 -17.04 14.34 10.07
CA GLY A 455 -18.37 14.31 10.69
C GLY A 455 -18.60 13.11 11.62
N CYS A 456 -17.54 12.45 12.09
CA CYS A 456 -17.65 11.27 12.95
C CYS A 456 -17.85 11.68 14.41
N LEU A 457 -19.11 11.76 14.84
CA LEU A 457 -19.48 12.20 16.20
C LEU A 457 -18.82 11.36 17.30
N LYS A 458 -18.78 10.03 17.14
CA LYS A 458 -18.16 9.14 18.14
C LYS A 458 -16.67 9.43 18.34
N THR A 459 -15.92 9.68 17.26
CA THR A 459 -14.51 10.05 17.35
C THR A 459 -14.31 11.43 17.98
N ILE A 460 -15.18 12.39 17.66
CA ILE A 460 -15.17 13.73 18.27
C ILE A 460 -15.38 13.64 19.78
N GLU A 461 -16.38 12.87 20.22
CA GLU A 461 -16.68 12.64 21.63
C GLU A 461 -15.49 12.03 22.36
N LEU A 462 -14.94 10.94 21.83
CA LEU A 462 -13.78 10.24 22.39
C LEU A 462 -12.58 11.18 22.57
N LEU A 463 -12.21 11.93 21.53
CA LEU A 463 -11.09 12.88 21.57
C LEU A 463 -11.31 13.97 22.63
N LEU A 464 -12.52 14.52 22.71
CA LEU A 464 -12.85 15.56 23.69
C LEU A 464 -12.89 15.02 25.13
N ASP A 465 -13.35 13.78 25.34
CA ASP A 465 -13.31 13.12 26.65
C ASP A 465 -11.89 12.91 27.16
N HIS A 466 -10.94 12.77 26.23
CA HIS A 466 -9.51 12.64 26.51
C HIS A 466 -8.76 13.99 26.40
N GLY A 467 -9.47 15.12 26.49
CA GLY A 467 -8.87 16.45 26.64
C GLY A 467 -8.42 17.11 25.34
N ALA A 468 -8.97 16.73 24.18
CA ALA A 468 -8.73 17.49 22.95
C ALA A 468 -9.18 18.95 23.08
N ASN A 469 -8.38 19.86 22.54
CA ASN A 469 -8.68 21.28 22.56
C ASN A 469 -9.84 21.61 21.59
N ILE A 470 -11.05 21.84 22.12
CA ILE A 470 -12.22 22.24 21.35
C ILE A 470 -12.06 23.58 20.62
N ASP A 471 -11.16 24.44 21.10
CA ASP A 471 -10.83 25.72 20.49
C ASP A 471 -9.51 25.64 19.71
N ALA A 472 -9.28 24.51 19.01
CA ALA A 472 -8.08 24.32 18.21
C ALA A 472 -7.99 25.32 17.05
N TYR A 473 -6.77 25.81 16.80
CA TYR A 473 -6.42 26.70 15.69
C TYR A 473 -5.45 25.99 14.73
N ILE A 474 -5.39 26.47 13.49
CA ILE A 474 -4.43 25.98 12.49
C ILE A 474 -3.30 27.00 12.38
N SER A 475 -2.08 26.59 12.71
CA SER A 475 -0.91 27.49 12.69
C SER A 475 -0.56 28.01 11.30
N SER A 476 -0.79 27.21 10.25
CA SER A 476 -0.53 27.60 8.86
C SER A 476 -1.59 28.55 8.28
N HIS A 477 -2.79 28.58 8.86
CA HIS A 477 -3.93 29.38 8.39
C HIS A 477 -4.59 30.06 9.59
N PRO A 478 -3.98 31.12 10.15
CA PRO A 478 -4.46 31.74 11.37
C PRO A 478 -5.81 32.41 11.14
N THR A 479 -6.76 32.10 12.02
CA THR A 479 -8.11 32.68 12.07
C THR A 479 -8.32 33.41 13.39
N THR A 480 -9.21 34.41 13.43
CA THR A 480 -9.56 35.08 14.70
C THR A 480 -10.39 34.19 15.64
N PHE A 481 -11.05 33.18 15.08
CA PHE A 481 -11.96 32.28 15.77
C PHE A 481 -11.50 30.82 15.62
N PRO A 482 -11.96 29.90 16.50
CA PRO A 482 -11.54 28.50 16.44
C PRO A 482 -11.76 27.83 15.08
N ALA A 483 -10.78 27.05 14.63
CA ALA A 483 -10.87 26.32 13.37
C ALA A 483 -11.92 25.19 13.42
N THR A 484 -12.31 24.73 14.61
CA THR A 484 -13.43 23.80 14.83
C THR A 484 -14.75 24.38 14.31
N ILE A 485 -15.01 25.67 14.55
CA ILE A 485 -16.17 26.37 13.99
C ILE A 485 -16.07 26.41 12.47
N MET A 486 -14.91 26.81 11.92
CA MET A 486 -14.67 26.88 10.48
C MET A 486 -15.00 25.56 9.76
N PHE A 487 -14.56 24.42 10.30
CA PHE A 487 -14.82 23.11 9.68
C PHE A 487 -16.25 22.60 9.89
N SER A 488 -16.98 23.10 10.89
CA SER A 488 -18.36 22.69 11.17
C SER A 488 -19.43 23.52 10.44
N MET A 489 -19.06 24.63 9.78
CA MET A 489 -20.01 25.54 9.10
C MET A 489 -20.92 24.88 8.06
N LYS A 490 -20.48 23.78 7.43
CA LYS A 490 -21.28 23.04 6.44
C LYS A 490 -22.40 22.18 7.05
N CYS A 491 -22.38 21.98 8.37
CA CYS A 491 -23.32 21.11 9.08
C CYS A 491 -23.79 21.78 10.39
N LEU A 492 -24.96 22.41 10.36
CA LEU A 492 -25.50 23.17 11.49
C LEU A 492 -25.71 22.31 12.75
N SER A 493 -26.07 21.04 12.59
CA SER A 493 -26.20 20.11 13.72
C SER A 493 -24.86 19.83 14.38
N LEU A 494 -23.79 19.67 13.59
CA LEU A 494 -22.43 19.51 14.10
C LEU A 494 -21.91 20.79 14.75
N LEU A 495 -22.19 21.96 14.17
CA LEU A 495 -21.85 23.24 14.77
C LEU A 495 -22.58 23.40 16.11
N LYS A 496 -23.90 23.17 16.16
CA LYS A 496 -24.68 23.20 17.40
C LYS A 496 -24.09 22.25 18.44
N PHE A 497 -23.78 21.01 18.05
CA PHE A 497 -23.16 20.03 18.92
C PHE A 497 -21.84 20.53 19.52
N LEU A 498 -20.93 21.10 18.73
CA LEU A 498 -19.69 21.69 19.24
C LEU A 498 -19.93 22.88 20.20
N MET A 499 -20.95 23.69 19.94
CA MET A 499 -21.34 24.80 20.83
C MET A 499 -21.94 24.29 22.15
N ASP A 500 -22.73 23.21 22.10
CA ASP A 500 -23.26 22.52 23.28
C ASP A 500 -22.12 22.00 24.17
N LEU A 501 -21.04 21.54 23.55
CA LEU A 501 -19.80 21.11 24.20
C LEU A 501 -18.89 22.27 24.67
N GLY A 502 -19.28 23.52 24.47
CA GLY A 502 -18.60 24.69 25.03
C GLY A 502 -17.50 25.29 24.15
N CYS A 503 -17.58 25.11 22.83
CA CYS A 503 -16.73 25.82 21.88
C CYS A 503 -16.92 27.35 21.99
N ASN A 504 -15.82 28.11 21.86
CA ASN A 504 -15.85 29.55 22.02
C ASN A 504 -16.34 30.27 20.76
N GLY A 505 -17.61 30.67 20.77
CA GLY A 505 -18.22 31.47 19.71
C GLY A 505 -17.99 32.99 19.82
N ASP A 506 -17.53 33.51 20.97
CA ASP A 506 -17.39 34.97 21.17
C ASP A 506 -16.38 35.56 20.18
N SER A 507 -15.31 34.81 19.87
CA SER A 507 -14.27 35.21 18.91
C SER A 507 -14.77 35.35 17.47
N CYS A 508 -15.93 34.78 17.12
CA CYS A 508 -16.54 34.98 15.80
C CYS A 508 -17.04 36.41 15.61
N PHE A 509 -17.36 37.11 16.70
CA PHE A 509 -17.92 38.47 16.67
C PHE A 509 -16.88 39.56 17.00
N THR A 510 -15.61 39.20 17.16
CA THR A 510 -14.51 40.15 17.28
C THR A 510 -13.99 40.52 15.89
N CYS A 511 -14.34 41.71 15.41
CA CYS A 511 -13.90 42.24 14.12
C CYS A 511 -12.99 43.45 14.31
N GLN A 512 -11.89 43.52 13.55
CA GLN A 512 -10.93 44.63 13.57
C GLN A 512 -11.55 45.95 13.11
N TYR A 513 -12.53 45.90 12.19
CA TYR A 513 -13.20 47.07 11.65
C TYR A 513 -14.46 47.46 12.45
N GLY A 514 -15.08 46.52 13.17
CA GLY A 514 -16.32 46.79 13.91
C GLY A 514 -17.41 47.38 13.02
N ASN A 515 -17.90 48.58 13.36
CA ASN A 515 -18.89 49.30 12.55
C ASN A 515 -18.30 50.13 11.40
N ALA A 516 -16.97 50.14 11.23
CA ALA A 516 -16.32 50.83 10.12
C ALA A 516 -16.54 50.07 8.78
N PRO A 517 -16.54 50.79 7.65
CA PRO A 517 -16.63 50.17 6.33
C PRO A 517 -15.43 49.25 6.09
N HIS A 518 -15.71 48.04 5.60
CA HIS A 518 -14.68 47.06 5.30
C HIS A 518 -14.07 47.33 3.91
N PRO A 519 -12.78 47.05 3.69
CA PRO A 519 -12.19 47.15 2.36
C PRO A 519 -12.89 46.19 1.38
N VAL A 520 -13.02 46.62 0.11
CA VAL A 520 -13.66 45.83 -0.94
C VAL A 520 -12.90 44.51 -1.10
N THR A 521 -13.63 43.40 -1.02
CA THR A 521 -13.03 42.06 -1.11
C THR A 521 -12.57 41.84 -2.55
N GLN A 522 -11.27 41.95 -2.81
CA GLN A 522 -10.72 41.50 -4.08
C GLN A 522 -10.87 39.98 -4.14
N VAL A 523 -11.72 39.50 -5.04
CA VAL A 523 -11.86 38.08 -5.35
C VAL A 523 -10.56 37.66 -6.05
N THR A 524 -9.54 37.27 -5.29
CA THR A 524 -8.39 36.57 -5.87
C THR A 524 -8.86 35.17 -6.26
N SER A 525 -9.42 35.09 -7.46
CA SER A 525 -9.58 33.86 -8.24
C SER A 525 -8.19 33.35 -8.64
N SER A 526 -7.45 32.83 -7.67
CA SER A 526 -6.38 31.83 -7.83
C SER A 526 -5.62 31.76 -6.50
N ARG A 527 -5.86 30.70 -5.73
CA ARG A 527 -4.97 30.33 -4.61
C ARG A 527 -3.95 29.27 -5.02
N PHE A 528 -3.73 29.05 -6.32
CA PHE A 528 -2.81 28.03 -6.82
C PHE A 528 -1.75 28.51 -7.81
N ASN A 529 -1.64 29.81 -8.11
CA ASN A 529 -0.49 30.29 -8.88
C ASN A 529 0.16 31.50 -8.22
N GLU A 530 1.46 31.34 -7.97
CA GLU A 530 2.47 32.32 -7.55
C GLU A 530 2.39 32.81 -6.10
N MET A 531 3.25 32.24 -5.25
CA MET A 531 3.59 32.82 -3.93
C MET A 531 4.72 33.86 -4.08
N PRO A 532 4.49 35.15 -3.78
CA PRO A 532 5.57 36.04 -3.42
C PRO A 532 6.04 35.67 -2.01
N MET A 533 7.29 35.24 -1.91
CA MET A 533 7.99 34.89 -0.67
C MET A 533 8.28 36.14 0.19
N ASP A 534 7.27 36.85 0.73
CA ASP A 534 7.51 37.83 1.82
C ASP A 534 6.27 38.44 2.53
N LYS A 535 5.08 37.83 2.47
CA LYS A 535 3.93 38.32 3.25
C LYS A 535 3.65 37.41 4.44
N SER A 536 3.72 37.96 5.65
CA SER A 536 3.20 37.31 6.86
C SER A 536 1.77 36.84 6.63
N PRO A 537 1.37 35.64 7.09
CA PRO A 537 0.02 35.13 6.85
C PRO A 537 -1.02 36.09 7.40
N THR A 538 -1.89 36.60 6.52
CA THR A 538 -2.99 37.49 6.90
C THR A 538 -4.00 36.69 7.73
N VAL A 539 -4.25 37.12 8.97
CA VAL A 539 -5.23 36.49 9.85
C VAL A 539 -6.63 36.70 9.28
N VAL A 540 -7.32 35.62 8.97
CA VAL A 540 -8.65 35.67 8.35
C VAL A 540 -9.72 35.88 9.42
N GLN A 541 -10.61 36.85 9.20
CA GLN A 541 -11.70 37.17 10.12
C GLN A 541 -12.96 36.35 9.80
N PHE A 542 -13.80 36.11 10.82
CA PHE A 542 -15.07 35.40 10.66
C PHE A 542 -16.01 36.05 9.62
N CYS A 543 -16.11 37.39 9.64
CA CYS A 543 -16.94 38.14 8.69
C CYS A 543 -16.46 38.02 7.25
N GLU A 544 -15.18 37.76 7.01
CA GLU A 544 -14.63 37.55 5.66
C GLU A 544 -15.00 36.17 5.12
N ILE A 545 -14.93 35.13 5.97
CA ILE A 545 -15.27 33.74 5.59
C ILE A 545 -16.77 33.58 5.34
N ILE A 546 -17.61 34.12 6.22
CA ILE A 546 -19.07 33.97 6.12
C ILE A 546 -19.63 34.73 4.91
N SER A 547 -19.04 35.87 4.55
CA SER A 547 -19.42 36.63 3.35
C SER A 547 -18.80 36.10 2.06
N ALA A 548 -17.98 35.03 2.10
CA ALA A 548 -17.46 34.42 0.88
C ALA A 548 -18.61 33.78 0.08
N PRO A 549 -18.58 33.82 -1.27
CA PRO A 549 -19.68 33.32 -2.11
C PRO A 549 -20.12 31.90 -1.76
N GLU A 550 -19.17 31.04 -1.40
CA GLU A 550 -19.38 29.62 -1.09
C GLU A 550 -20.16 29.38 0.21
N VAL A 551 -20.04 30.29 1.19
CA VAL A 551 -20.67 30.18 2.52
C VAL A 551 -21.81 31.17 2.70
N SER A 552 -21.87 32.20 1.84
CA SER A 552 -22.80 33.33 1.89
C SER A 552 -24.26 32.93 2.14
N ARG A 553 -24.75 31.89 1.46
CA ARG A 553 -26.12 31.36 1.59
C ARG A 553 -26.43 30.74 2.95
N TRP A 554 -25.40 30.27 3.66
CA TRP A 554 -25.53 29.63 4.98
C TRP A 554 -25.17 30.58 6.12
N ALA A 555 -24.80 31.83 5.81
CA ALA A 555 -24.38 32.84 6.76
C ALA A 555 -25.40 33.07 7.89
N GLY A 556 -26.66 33.34 7.53
CA GLY A 556 -27.74 33.57 8.50
C GLY A 556 -27.88 32.40 9.48
N PRO A 557 -28.15 31.17 9.03
CA PRO A 557 -28.28 30.01 9.92
C PRO A 557 -27.04 29.76 10.80
N ILE A 558 -25.83 29.94 10.28
CA ILE A 558 -24.59 29.79 11.07
C ILE A 558 -24.53 30.85 12.18
N ILE A 559 -24.80 32.12 11.85
CA ILE A 559 -24.82 33.23 12.81
C ILE A 559 -25.93 33.00 13.84
N ASP A 560 -27.10 32.54 13.43
CA ASP A 560 -28.24 32.28 14.32
C ASP A 560 -27.90 31.26 15.40
N VAL A 561 -27.26 30.14 15.01
CA VAL A 561 -26.74 29.13 15.94
C VAL A 561 -25.69 29.73 16.86
N LEU A 562 -24.70 30.47 16.34
CA LEU A 562 -23.67 31.07 17.19
C LEU A 562 -24.25 32.07 18.20
N LEU A 563 -25.24 32.88 17.79
CA LEU A 563 -25.98 33.82 18.64
C LEU A 563 -26.72 33.14 19.80
N ASP A 564 -27.01 31.85 19.70
CA ASP A 564 -27.55 31.07 20.81
C ASP A 564 -26.52 30.75 21.89
N TYR A 565 -25.23 30.97 21.67
CA TYR A 565 -24.20 30.60 22.64
C TYR A 565 -23.28 31.76 23.03
N VAL A 566 -23.48 32.95 22.46
CA VAL A 566 -22.74 34.16 22.81
C VAL A 566 -23.58 35.17 23.58
N GLY A 567 -22.91 36.00 24.38
CA GLY A 567 -23.54 37.03 25.21
C GLY A 567 -23.99 38.25 24.41
N ASN A 568 -23.76 39.43 24.97
CA ASN A 568 -23.96 40.68 24.23
C ASN A 568 -22.80 40.86 23.24
N VAL A 569 -23.08 40.64 21.96
CA VAL A 569 -22.14 40.83 20.86
C VAL A 569 -22.62 41.94 19.93
N GLN A 570 -21.70 42.63 19.25
CA GLN A 570 -22.06 43.59 18.21
C GLN A 570 -21.64 43.05 16.84
N LEU A 571 -22.60 42.93 15.93
CA LEU A 571 -22.31 42.57 14.54
C LEU A 571 -21.54 43.69 13.86
N CYS A 572 -20.48 43.35 13.14
CA CYS A 572 -19.73 44.31 12.33
C CYS A 572 -20.56 44.78 11.11
N ALA A 573 -20.16 45.89 10.48
CA ALA A 573 -20.87 46.46 9.33
C ALA A 573 -21.10 45.43 8.22
N ARG A 574 -20.07 44.64 7.88
CA ARG A 574 -20.14 43.58 6.86
C ARG A 574 -21.13 42.47 7.18
N LEU A 575 -21.21 42.03 8.44
CA LEU A 575 -22.19 41.02 8.85
C LEU A 575 -23.62 41.58 8.84
N LYS A 576 -23.79 42.85 9.20
CA LYS A 576 -25.09 43.54 9.14
C LYS A 576 -25.58 43.66 7.71
N GLU A 577 -24.75 44.16 6.80
CA GLU A 577 -25.05 44.26 5.36
C GLU A 577 -25.43 42.89 4.78
N HIS A 578 -24.67 41.85 5.13
CA HIS A 578 -24.94 40.49 4.66
C HIS A 578 -26.27 39.94 5.19
N ILE A 579 -26.61 40.19 6.45
CA ILE A 579 -27.91 39.80 7.01
C ILE A 579 -29.06 40.58 6.37
N GLU A 580 -28.88 41.88 6.13
CA GLU A 580 -29.90 42.76 5.53
C GLU A 580 -30.19 42.45 4.06
N SER A 581 -29.25 41.80 3.36
CA SER A 581 -29.45 41.35 1.98
C SER A 581 -30.44 40.19 1.80
N TYR A 582 -30.86 39.54 2.89
CA TYR A 582 -31.82 38.43 2.85
C TYR A 582 -33.01 38.72 3.80
N GLU A 583 -34.21 38.82 3.24
CA GLU A 583 -35.43 39.15 4.00
C GLU A 583 -35.75 38.10 5.09
N ASP A 584 -35.46 36.82 4.83
CA ASP A 584 -35.68 35.70 5.75
C ASP A 584 -34.84 35.77 7.04
N TRP A 585 -33.85 36.66 7.11
CA TRP A 585 -32.90 36.76 8.22
C TRP A 585 -33.17 37.95 9.16
N ALA A 586 -34.26 38.69 8.97
CA ALA A 586 -34.63 39.82 9.82
C ALA A 586 -34.69 39.46 11.32
N VAL A 587 -35.18 38.25 11.65
CA VAL A 587 -35.25 37.74 13.03
C VAL A 587 -33.86 37.62 13.67
N ILE A 588 -32.83 37.31 12.88
CA ILE A 588 -31.45 37.15 13.37
C ILE A 588 -30.87 38.51 13.76
N LYS A 589 -31.24 39.57 13.03
CA LYS A 589 -30.85 40.94 13.36
C LYS A 589 -31.45 41.37 14.70
N GLU A 590 -32.75 41.20 14.89
CA GLU A 590 -33.43 41.49 16.16
C GLU A 590 -32.80 40.69 17.32
N LYS A 591 -32.51 39.40 17.07
CA LYS A 591 -31.83 38.54 18.04
C LYS A 591 -30.46 39.08 18.42
N ALA A 592 -29.68 39.63 17.50
CA ALA A 592 -28.33 40.13 17.75
C ALA A 592 -28.28 41.47 18.50
N GLU A 593 -29.38 42.23 18.56
CA GLU A 593 -29.40 43.55 19.19
C GLU A 593 -29.30 43.46 20.73
N PRO A 594 -28.41 44.24 21.37
CA PRO A 594 -28.36 44.33 22.82
C PRO A 594 -29.48 45.24 23.36
N PRO A 595 -30.03 44.97 24.56
CA PRO A 595 -29.63 43.89 25.48
C PRO A 595 -30.30 42.55 25.14
N ARG A 596 -29.51 41.47 25.19
CA ARG A 596 -30.04 40.10 25.10
C ARG A 596 -30.93 39.77 26.30
N PRO A 597 -31.94 38.87 26.16
CA PRO A 597 -32.82 38.50 27.25
C PRO A 597 -32.07 38.04 28.52
N LEU A 598 -32.55 38.45 29.70
CA LEU A 598 -31.89 38.12 30.97
C LEU A 598 -31.75 36.60 31.17
N ALA A 599 -32.76 35.82 30.80
CA ALA A 599 -32.70 34.36 30.83
C ALA A 599 -31.51 33.83 30.00
N HIS A 600 -31.36 34.29 28.75
CA HIS A 600 -30.22 33.90 27.91
C HIS A 600 -28.86 34.20 28.57
N LEU A 601 -28.69 35.42 29.11
CA LEU A 601 -27.44 35.83 29.77
C LEU A 601 -27.16 35.01 31.04
N CYS A 602 -28.20 34.71 31.83
CA CYS A 602 -28.10 33.84 33.00
C CYS A 602 -27.65 32.43 32.61
N ARG A 603 -28.24 31.84 31.56
CA ARG A 603 -27.83 30.52 31.05
C ARG A 603 -26.36 30.48 30.70
N LEU A 604 -25.87 31.46 29.94
CA LEU A 604 -24.47 31.53 29.54
C LEU A 604 -23.53 31.71 30.74
N ARG A 605 -23.92 32.54 31.72
CA ARG A 605 -23.14 32.73 32.94
C ARG A 605 -23.03 31.43 33.75
N VAL A 606 -24.11 30.66 33.85
CA VAL A 606 -24.10 29.33 34.49
C VAL A 606 -23.22 28.35 33.71
N ARG A 607 -23.37 28.27 32.38
CA ARG A 607 -22.52 27.41 31.52
C ARG A 607 -21.04 27.75 31.66
N LYS A 608 -20.69 29.04 31.69
CA LYS A 608 -19.31 29.51 31.90
C LYS A 608 -18.77 29.14 33.28
N ALA A 609 -19.62 29.16 34.32
CA ALA A 609 -19.24 28.77 35.68
C ALA A 609 -19.06 27.25 35.83
N ILE A 610 -19.83 26.43 35.09
CA ILE A 610 -19.64 24.97 35.03
C ILE A 610 -18.29 24.63 34.40
N GLY A 611 -17.89 25.38 33.37
CA GLY A 611 -16.62 25.22 32.68
C GLY A 611 -16.67 24.13 31.59
N LYS A 612 -15.74 24.22 30.65
CA LYS A 612 -15.74 23.43 29.40
C LYS A 612 -15.71 21.91 29.63
N TYR A 613 -14.92 21.45 30.61
CA TYR A 613 -14.77 20.02 30.91
C TYR A 613 -16.00 19.39 31.58
N ARG A 614 -16.80 20.19 32.30
CA ARG A 614 -17.94 19.70 33.07
C ARG A 614 -19.28 19.94 32.37
N ILE A 615 -19.26 20.66 31.25
CA ILE A 615 -20.49 21.01 30.51
C ILE A 615 -21.18 19.76 29.94
N LYS A 616 -20.41 18.72 29.60
CA LYS A 616 -20.91 17.41 29.19
C LYS A 616 -21.68 16.69 30.31
N LEU A 617 -21.36 16.97 31.56
CA LEU A 617 -21.93 16.31 32.72
C LEU A 617 -23.22 16.97 33.21
N ILE A 618 -23.77 17.95 32.49
CA ILE A 618 -24.99 18.66 32.89
C ILE A 618 -26.16 17.70 33.14
N ASP A 619 -26.29 16.66 32.31
CA ASP A 619 -27.34 15.63 32.47
C ASP A 619 -27.21 14.78 33.72
N THR A 620 -25.99 14.67 34.25
CA THR A 620 -25.70 13.89 35.45
C THR A 620 -25.91 14.70 36.74
N LEU A 621 -26.13 16.01 36.62
CA LEU A 621 -26.37 16.86 37.77
C LEU A 621 -27.76 16.57 38.36
N PRO A 622 -27.91 16.58 39.71
CA PRO A 622 -29.19 16.37 40.38
C PRO A 622 -30.07 17.64 40.29
N LEU A 623 -30.39 18.07 39.06
CA LEU A 623 -31.20 19.24 38.77
C LEU A 623 -32.55 18.81 38.19
N PRO A 624 -33.63 19.58 38.42
CA PRO A 624 -34.90 19.39 37.73
C PRO A 624 -34.70 19.37 36.21
N GLY A 625 -35.36 18.44 35.50
CA GLY A 625 -35.20 18.26 34.05
C GLY A 625 -35.50 19.51 33.21
N ARG A 626 -36.33 20.44 33.72
CA ARG A 626 -36.55 21.76 33.09
C ARG A 626 -35.30 22.65 33.11
N LEU A 627 -34.53 22.62 34.21
CA LEU A 627 -33.27 23.36 34.31
C LEU A 627 -32.18 22.72 33.46
N ILE A 628 -32.16 21.39 33.36
CA ILE A 628 -31.24 20.66 32.47
C ILE A 628 -31.50 21.07 31.00
N ARG A 629 -32.75 20.95 30.52
CA ARG A 629 -33.13 21.39 29.16
C ARG A 629 -32.78 22.85 28.89
N TYR A 630 -33.05 23.73 29.87
CA TYR A 630 -32.68 25.14 29.80
C TYR A 630 -31.17 25.33 29.65
N LEU A 631 -30.34 24.61 30.42
CA LEU A 631 -28.88 24.72 30.33
C LEU A 631 -28.31 24.12 29.03
N GLN A 632 -28.94 23.08 28.50
CA GLN A 632 -28.57 22.42 27.24
C GLN A 632 -29.07 23.13 25.99
N TYR A 633 -29.96 24.11 26.13
CA TYR A 633 -30.59 24.76 24.99
C TYR A 633 -31.31 23.77 24.07
N ASP A 634 -32.03 22.85 24.72
CA ASP A 634 -32.96 21.97 24.06
C ASP A 634 -34.34 22.63 24.06
N ASN A 635 -34.74 23.13 22.89
CA ASN A 635 -36.03 23.78 22.67
C ASN A 635 -37.15 22.75 22.35
N SER A 636 -36.88 21.45 22.45
CA SER A 636 -37.95 20.44 22.38
C SER A 636 -38.86 20.54 23.62
N GLN A 637 -40.12 20.90 23.38
CA GLN A 637 -41.15 20.96 24.43
C GLN A 637 -41.58 19.55 24.83
#